data_AF-A0A0F6ABY0-F1
#
_entry.id   AF-A0A0F6ABY0-F1
#
_cell.length_a   1.000
_cell.length_b   1.000
_cell.length_c   1.000
_cell.angle_alpha   90.00
_cell.angle_beta   90.00
_cell.angle_gamma   90.00
#
_symmetry.space_group_name_H-M   'P 1'
#
loop_
_entity.id
_entity.type
_entity.pdbx_description
1 polymer ?
#
loop_
_entity_poly.entity_id
_entity_poly.type
_entity_poly.pdbx_seq_one_letter_code
_entity_poly.pdbx_strand_id
1 'polypeptide(L)'
;MLFKMLTKITSCAVGLAVVIASPCYADQQDKLEVSVKAISANSNKTSRSFVGMVAHKDVYQIVSHVSGLVKHASVTHGQVIEDKAALYEIKILDPGFENALINNEFGKVKVIQTKIRQGQFVEKNRTLAYVVPLDEYKIEVKMLPNELALLQSGQTLISGELFPQTKYSQHFTLTDYNVVSPIQSNPFYIVEFELNCRVLNCKGFELSSAVAKVTVENTVNEVAEIPISYLRKGMKAVYVLNDEGVVETTHVDILKLDDQYARVKLAYGTHMNVIVESNRIPNDGEKPSVVKEKL
;
A
#
# COMPACT_ATOMS: atom_id res chain seq x y z
N MET A 1 37.84 -44.72 -86.55
CA MET A 1 38.04 -43.46 -85.79
C MET A 1 37.73 -43.73 -84.33
N LEU A 2 38.66 -43.33 -83.45
CA LEU A 2 38.56 -43.15 -82.00
C LEU A 2 38.16 -44.32 -81.08
N PHE A 3 39.19 -44.77 -80.35
CA PHE A 3 39.17 -45.34 -79.01
C PHE A 3 38.20 -44.63 -78.05
N LYS A 4 37.47 -45.38 -77.22
CA LYS A 4 37.81 -45.54 -75.78
C LYS A 4 37.08 -46.72 -75.14
N MET A 5 37.84 -47.41 -74.33
CA MET A 5 37.67 -48.73 -73.71
C MET A 5 36.99 -48.68 -72.33
N LEU A 6 36.28 -49.78 -72.02
CA LEU A 6 36.22 -50.56 -70.74
C LEU A 6 35.72 -49.81 -69.47
N THR A 7 34.96 -50.39 -68.53
CA THR A 7 34.86 -51.77 -68.01
C THR A 7 33.56 -51.85 -67.15
N LYS A 8 32.74 -52.92 -67.21
CA LYS A 8 32.55 -54.01 -66.20
C LYS A 8 32.13 -53.49 -64.79
N ILE A 9 31.12 -54.00 -64.07
CA ILE A 9 30.82 -55.39 -63.68
C ILE A 9 29.33 -55.51 -63.25
N THR A 10 28.74 -56.65 -63.57
CA THR A 10 27.45 -57.23 -63.14
C THR A 10 27.44 -57.71 -61.69
N SER A 11 26.32 -57.57 -60.95
CA SER A 11 25.98 -58.52 -59.89
C SER A 11 24.50 -58.44 -59.47
N CYS A 12 23.89 -59.62 -59.36
CA CYS A 12 22.52 -59.89 -58.94
C CYS A 12 22.24 -59.45 -57.49
N ALA A 13 20.97 -59.13 -57.22
CA ALA A 13 20.40 -59.17 -55.88
C ALA A 13 19.12 -60.02 -55.91
N VAL A 14 19.17 -61.16 -55.22
CA VAL A 14 18.03 -61.98 -54.80
C VAL A 14 17.78 -61.64 -53.33
N GLY A 15 16.52 -61.44 -52.97
CA GLY A 15 16.11 -60.84 -51.70
C GLY A 15 16.24 -61.72 -50.45
N LEU A 16 16.00 -61.11 -49.29
CA LEU A 16 15.74 -61.83 -48.04
C LEU A 16 14.92 -60.95 -47.04
N ALA A 17 13.86 -61.58 -46.52
CA ALA A 17 13.27 -61.49 -45.19
C ALA A 17 13.09 -60.12 -44.49
N VAL A 18 11.81 -59.76 -44.33
CA VAL A 18 11.30 -58.79 -43.36
C VAL A 18 11.56 -59.28 -41.93
N VAL A 19 12.44 -58.60 -41.20
CA VAL A 19 12.57 -58.71 -39.74
C VAL A 19 11.71 -57.60 -39.14
N ILE A 20 10.59 -57.98 -38.53
CA ILE A 20 9.79 -57.08 -37.70
C ILE A 20 10.56 -56.87 -36.40
N ALA A 21 11.34 -55.80 -36.33
CA ALA A 21 11.86 -55.30 -35.07
C ALA A 21 10.67 -54.70 -34.29
N SER A 22 10.25 -55.38 -33.23
CA SER A 22 9.39 -54.80 -32.21
C SER A 22 10.06 -53.53 -31.67
N PRO A 23 9.43 -52.35 -31.70
CA PRO A 23 9.95 -51.20 -31.00
C PRO A 23 9.79 -51.48 -29.49
N CYS A 24 10.92 -51.61 -28.79
CA CYS A 24 10.94 -51.54 -27.33
C CYS A 24 10.41 -50.17 -26.91
N TYR A 25 9.12 -50.09 -26.58
CA TYR A 25 8.59 -49.02 -25.75
C TYR A 25 9.18 -49.19 -24.34
N ALA A 26 10.31 -48.54 -24.09
CA ALA A 26 10.67 -48.13 -22.75
C ALA A 26 10.15 -46.70 -22.56
N ASP A 27 8.86 -46.59 -22.22
CA ASP A 27 8.26 -45.32 -21.79
C ASP A 27 7.77 -45.50 -20.35
N GLN A 28 8.70 -45.87 -19.46
CA GLN A 28 8.63 -45.37 -18.10
C GLN A 28 9.23 -43.97 -18.16
N GLN A 29 8.36 -42.96 -18.32
CA GLN A 29 8.75 -41.61 -17.89
C GLN A 29 9.22 -41.74 -16.45
N ASP A 30 10.53 -41.68 -16.24
CA ASP A 30 11.12 -41.68 -14.90
C ASP A 30 10.41 -40.61 -14.08
N LYS A 31 9.66 -41.08 -13.08
CA LYS A 31 8.87 -40.22 -12.19
C LYS A 31 9.80 -39.19 -11.57
N LEU A 32 9.43 -37.91 -11.65
CA LEU A 32 10.23 -36.85 -11.06
C LEU A 32 10.18 -36.96 -9.53
N GLU A 33 11.34 -37.13 -8.91
CA GLU A 33 11.52 -37.04 -7.47
C GLU A 33 12.35 -35.79 -7.16
N VAL A 34 11.89 -34.98 -6.22
CA VAL A 34 12.58 -33.74 -5.80
C VAL A 34 12.74 -33.67 -4.30
N SER A 35 13.84 -33.06 -3.87
CA SER A 35 14.01 -32.55 -2.51
C SER A 35 13.83 -31.04 -2.54
N VAL A 36 13.00 -30.50 -1.66
CA VAL A 36 12.76 -29.06 -1.52
C VAL A 36 13.28 -28.53 -0.21
N LYS A 37 13.72 -27.28 -0.23
CA LYS A 37 14.05 -26.50 0.97
C LYS A 37 13.24 -25.22 0.96
N ALA A 38 12.56 -24.95 2.07
CA ALA A 38 11.89 -23.68 2.28
C ALA A 38 12.97 -22.59 2.48
N ILE A 39 12.98 -21.61 1.59
CA ILE A 39 13.82 -20.42 1.70
C ILE A 39 12.93 -19.26 2.10
N SER A 40 13.18 -18.71 3.28
CA SER A 40 12.54 -17.50 3.76
C SER A 40 13.43 -16.30 3.51
N ALA A 41 12.86 -15.21 3.01
CA ALA A 41 13.57 -13.95 2.99
C ALA A 41 13.70 -13.37 4.39
N ASN A 42 14.89 -12.85 4.70
CA ASN A 42 15.07 -11.98 5.85
C ASN A 42 14.45 -10.63 5.52
N SER A 43 13.26 -10.38 6.06
CA SER A 43 12.61 -9.07 5.93
C SER A 43 13.32 -8.10 6.87
N ASN A 44 14.11 -7.17 6.33
CA ASN A 44 14.58 -6.04 7.12
C ASN A 44 13.43 -5.05 7.29
N LYS A 45 12.82 -5.06 8.48
CA LYS A 45 11.82 -4.07 8.85
C LYS A 45 12.52 -2.81 9.34
N THR A 46 12.37 -1.73 8.60
CA THR A 46 12.74 -0.41 9.09
C THR A 46 11.48 0.25 9.65
N SER A 47 11.51 0.63 10.92
CA SER A 47 10.40 1.33 11.57
C SER A 47 10.89 2.69 12.05
N ARG A 48 10.07 3.71 11.82
CA ARG A 48 10.33 5.07 12.33
C ARG A 48 9.05 5.65 12.89
N SER A 49 9.15 6.20 14.09
CA SER A 49 8.03 6.86 14.75
C SER A 49 8.19 8.38 14.68
N PHE A 50 7.05 9.04 14.53
CA PHE A 50 6.91 10.47 14.49
C PHE A 50 5.83 10.89 15.48
N VAL A 51 5.94 12.11 15.99
CA VAL A 51 4.93 12.69 16.88
C VAL A 51 4.27 13.84 16.14
N GLY A 52 2.94 13.82 16.13
CA GLY A 52 2.11 14.83 15.49
C GLY A 52 1.01 15.31 16.42
N MET A 53 0.33 16.36 15.99
CA MET A 53 -0.86 16.88 16.65
C MET A 53 -2.10 16.57 15.82
N VAL A 54 -3.20 16.29 16.50
CA VAL A 54 -4.50 16.11 15.87
C VAL A 54 -5.16 17.46 15.66
N ALA A 55 -5.62 17.73 14.45
CA ALA A 55 -6.38 18.90 14.07
C ALA A 55 -7.69 18.49 13.37
N HIS A 56 -8.63 19.42 13.26
CA HIS A 56 -9.77 19.21 12.36
C HIS A 56 -9.27 19.14 10.92
N LYS A 57 -9.85 18.23 10.14
CA LYS A 57 -9.48 18.06 8.73
C LYS A 57 -9.76 19.35 7.96
N ASP A 58 -11.00 19.83 8.06
CA ASP A 58 -11.49 21.01 7.38
C ASP A 58 -12.06 22.04 8.36
N VAL A 59 -11.89 23.31 8.02
CA VAL A 59 -12.48 24.45 8.72
C VAL A 59 -13.32 25.24 7.73
N TYR A 60 -14.63 25.25 7.94
CA TYR A 60 -15.58 25.96 7.09
C TYR A 60 -15.91 27.33 7.67
N GLN A 61 -16.19 28.27 6.77
CA GLN A 61 -16.62 29.62 7.10
C GLN A 61 -18.11 29.75 6.82
N ILE A 62 -18.88 30.16 7.83
CA ILE A 62 -20.26 30.63 7.63
C ILE A 62 -20.16 32.09 7.21
N VAL A 63 -20.67 32.41 6.03
CA VAL A 63 -20.55 33.74 5.42
C VAL A 63 -21.94 34.35 5.18
N SER A 64 -22.08 35.65 5.42
CA SER A 64 -23.33 36.36 5.12
C SER A 64 -23.50 36.55 3.62
N HIS A 65 -24.65 36.19 3.06
CA HIS A 65 -24.99 36.47 1.65
C HIS A 65 -25.69 37.83 1.45
N VAL A 66 -25.99 38.55 2.54
CA VAL A 66 -26.62 39.87 2.54
C VAL A 66 -25.90 40.86 3.48
N SER A 67 -26.17 42.15 3.30
CA SER A 67 -25.80 43.19 4.26
C SER A 67 -27.00 43.53 5.15
N GLY A 68 -26.79 43.74 6.45
CA GLY A 68 -27.88 44.09 7.35
C GLY A 68 -27.54 44.01 8.83
N LEU A 69 -28.55 44.25 9.67
CA LEU A 69 -28.43 44.15 11.13
C LEU A 69 -28.76 42.72 11.58
N VAL A 70 -27.86 42.09 12.34
CA VAL A 70 -28.12 40.76 12.91
C VAL A 70 -29.20 40.86 13.97
N LYS A 71 -30.41 40.38 13.65
CA LYS A 71 -31.57 40.39 14.54
C LYS A 71 -31.51 39.25 15.56
N HIS A 72 -31.05 38.08 15.14
CA HIS A 72 -30.86 36.91 16.00
C HIS A 72 -29.59 36.15 15.63
N ALA A 73 -28.91 35.60 16.63
CA ALA A 73 -27.76 34.71 16.48
C ALA A 73 -27.92 33.54 17.45
N SER A 74 -28.11 32.34 16.94
CA SER A 74 -28.35 31.10 17.71
C SER A 74 -27.07 30.27 17.89
N VAL A 75 -25.91 30.84 17.55
CA VAL A 75 -24.61 30.18 17.57
C VAL A 75 -23.70 30.73 18.65
N THR A 76 -23.02 29.83 19.36
CA THR A 76 -22.06 30.14 20.42
C THR A 76 -20.80 29.28 20.25
N HIS A 77 -19.65 29.77 20.71
CA HIS A 77 -18.41 29.01 20.67
C HIS A 77 -18.56 27.68 21.43
N GLY A 78 -18.10 26.59 20.82
CA GLY A 78 -18.19 25.24 21.36
C GLY A 78 -19.51 24.52 21.08
N GLN A 79 -20.53 25.21 20.58
CA GLN A 79 -21.85 24.62 20.32
C GLN A 79 -21.80 23.65 19.14
N VAL A 80 -22.48 22.51 19.31
CA VAL A 80 -22.75 21.56 18.23
C VAL A 80 -24.06 21.94 17.56
N ILE A 81 -24.03 22.01 16.24
CA ILE A 81 -25.12 22.45 15.38
C ILE A 81 -25.51 21.29 14.48
N GLU A 82 -26.80 20.98 14.42
CA GLU A 82 -27.35 19.97 13.53
C GLU A 82 -27.50 20.49 12.10
N ASP A 83 -27.67 19.57 11.16
CA ASP A 83 -27.90 19.91 9.76
C ASP A 83 -29.12 20.83 9.60
N LYS A 84 -29.03 21.83 8.72
CA LYS A 84 -30.10 22.80 8.39
C LYS A 84 -30.59 23.68 9.54
N ALA A 85 -29.95 23.66 10.70
CA ALA A 85 -30.30 24.56 11.79
C ALA A 85 -30.11 26.03 11.39
N ALA A 86 -31.06 26.89 11.74
CA ALA A 86 -30.94 28.34 11.55
C ALA A 86 -29.92 28.92 12.52
N LEU A 87 -28.95 29.67 11.99
CA LEU A 87 -27.78 30.19 12.71
C LEU A 87 -27.88 31.69 12.98
N TYR A 88 -28.31 32.44 11.96
CA TYR A 88 -28.46 33.88 12.02
C TYR A 88 -29.74 34.31 11.30
N GLU A 89 -30.39 35.33 11.85
CA GLU A 89 -31.45 36.10 11.17
C GLU A 89 -30.93 37.52 10.96
N ILE A 90 -30.82 37.96 9.71
CA ILE A 90 -30.31 39.29 9.34
C ILE A 90 -31.45 40.12 8.78
N LYS A 91 -31.71 41.27 9.42
CA LYS A 91 -32.63 42.28 8.91
C LYS A 91 -31.93 43.13 7.85
N ILE A 92 -32.38 43.02 6.61
CA ILE A 92 -31.93 43.85 5.50
C ILE A 92 -32.48 45.28 5.74
N LEU A 93 -31.64 46.30 5.57
CA LEU A 93 -32.02 47.68 5.89
C LEU A 93 -32.88 48.34 4.79
N ASP A 94 -32.89 47.77 3.59
CA ASP A 94 -33.70 48.27 2.48
C ASP A 94 -35.18 47.97 2.72
N PRO A 95 -36.05 48.99 2.72
CA PRO A 95 -37.48 48.81 2.97
C PRO A 95 -38.12 47.97 1.86
N GLY A 96 -38.79 46.88 2.24
CA GLY A 96 -39.47 45.96 1.33
C GLY A 96 -38.81 44.58 1.19
N PHE A 97 -37.63 44.37 1.77
CA PHE A 97 -36.98 43.06 1.81
C PHE A 97 -37.31 42.30 3.10
N GLU A 98 -37.56 41.00 2.98
CA GLU A 98 -37.71 40.10 4.12
C GLU A 98 -36.36 39.88 4.83
N ASN A 99 -36.40 39.39 6.08
CA ASN A 99 -35.19 39.02 6.80
C ASN A 99 -34.52 37.82 6.13
N ALA A 100 -33.20 37.85 6.01
CA ALA A 100 -32.43 36.71 5.53
C ALA A 100 -32.13 35.74 6.67
N LEU A 101 -32.37 34.45 6.43
CA LEU A 101 -31.97 33.37 7.32
C LEU A 101 -30.69 32.73 6.79
N ILE A 102 -29.73 32.52 7.68
CA ILE A 102 -28.50 31.79 7.38
C ILE A 102 -28.56 30.49 8.14
N ASN A 103 -28.56 29.38 7.41
CA ASN A 103 -28.68 28.04 7.95
C ASN A 103 -27.34 27.30 7.83
N ASN A 104 -27.19 26.23 8.60
CA ASN A 104 -26.09 25.30 8.46
C ASN A 104 -26.31 24.36 7.27
N GLU A 105 -25.33 24.26 6.38
CA GLU A 105 -25.37 23.37 5.20
C GLU A 105 -24.28 22.26 5.25
N PHE A 106 -23.52 22.19 6.34
CA PHE A 106 -22.33 21.34 6.46
C PHE A 106 -22.60 20.04 7.25
N GLY A 107 -23.87 19.63 7.37
CA GLY A 107 -24.24 18.51 8.25
C GLY A 107 -24.00 18.84 9.71
N LYS A 108 -23.65 17.85 10.54
CA LYS A 108 -23.41 18.06 11.97
C LYS A 108 -22.02 18.64 12.24
N VAL A 109 -21.95 19.86 12.75
CA VAL A 109 -20.70 20.61 12.94
C VAL A 109 -20.57 21.22 14.32
N LYS A 110 -19.35 21.58 14.72
CA LYS A 110 -19.04 22.33 15.93
C LYS A 110 -18.58 23.75 15.60
N VAL A 111 -19.06 24.74 16.34
CA VAL A 111 -18.59 26.12 16.23
C VAL A 111 -17.27 26.28 16.96
N ILE A 112 -16.20 26.60 16.23
CA ILE A 112 -14.89 26.88 16.83
C ILE A 112 -14.67 28.38 17.06
N GLN A 113 -15.37 29.25 16.35
CA GLN A 113 -15.28 30.70 16.55
C GLN A 113 -16.52 31.42 16.03
N THR A 114 -16.99 32.43 16.76
CA THR A 114 -18.01 33.39 16.31
C THR A 114 -17.39 34.77 16.13
N LYS A 115 -17.61 35.42 14.99
CA LYS A 115 -17.10 36.77 14.68
C LYS A 115 -18.14 37.87 14.88
N ILE A 116 -19.42 37.55 14.65
CA ILE A 116 -20.53 38.51 14.71
C ILE A 116 -21.54 38.09 15.78
N ARG A 117 -22.05 39.08 16.52
CA ARG A 117 -23.06 38.94 17.58
C ARG A 117 -24.38 39.62 17.18
N GLN A 118 -25.45 39.26 17.87
CA GLN A 118 -26.74 39.94 17.75
C GLN A 118 -26.59 41.46 17.97
N GLY A 119 -27.29 42.25 17.14
CA GLY A 119 -27.27 43.71 17.16
C GLY A 119 -26.13 44.35 16.37
N GLN A 120 -25.21 43.58 15.80
CA GLN A 120 -24.15 44.11 14.95
C GLN A 120 -24.60 44.22 13.49
N PHE A 121 -24.10 45.24 12.79
CA PHE A 121 -24.22 45.31 11.34
C PHE A 121 -23.17 44.41 10.69
N VAL A 122 -23.58 43.69 9.65
CA VAL A 122 -22.70 42.84 8.86
C VAL A 122 -22.85 43.16 7.39
N GLU A 123 -21.73 43.17 6.68
CA GLU A 123 -21.70 43.32 5.22
C GLU A 123 -21.86 41.96 4.54
N LYS A 124 -22.36 41.98 3.31
CA LYS A 124 -22.33 40.81 2.42
C LYS A 124 -20.89 40.28 2.29
N ASN A 125 -20.77 38.97 2.21
CA ASN A 125 -19.54 38.20 2.14
C ASN A 125 -18.63 38.29 3.38
N ARG A 126 -19.13 38.78 4.51
CA ARG A 126 -18.40 38.73 5.78
C ARG A 126 -18.58 37.41 6.48
N THR A 127 -17.48 36.88 7.02
CA THR A 127 -17.47 35.69 7.86
C THR A 127 -18.17 35.96 9.19
N LEU A 128 -19.18 35.15 9.49
CA LEU A 128 -19.98 35.20 10.70
C LEU A 128 -19.42 34.28 11.78
N ALA A 129 -19.04 33.07 11.39
CA ALA A 129 -18.53 32.02 12.28
C ALA A 129 -17.63 31.04 11.51
N TYR A 130 -16.84 30.29 12.26
CA TYR A 130 -16.04 29.17 11.78
C TYR A 130 -16.56 27.89 12.42
N VAL A 131 -16.76 26.88 11.58
CA VAL A 131 -17.29 25.58 11.99
C VAL A 131 -16.40 24.44 11.48
N VAL A 132 -16.44 23.32 12.18
CA VAL A 132 -15.67 22.11 11.84
C VAL A 132 -16.58 20.88 11.90
N PRO A 133 -16.42 19.90 11.00
CA PRO A 133 -17.06 18.60 11.14
C PRO A 133 -16.60 17.90 12.42
N LEU A 134 -17.49 17.14 13.04
CA LEU A 134 -17.19 16.42 14.29
C LEU A 134 -16.43 15.11 14.11
N ASP A 135 -16.53 14.50 12.93
CA ASP A 135 -16.05 13.12 12.69
C ASP A 135 -14.72 13.07 11.95
N GLU A 136 -14.23 14.20 11.46
CA GLU A 136 -13.12 14.28 10.51
C GLU A 136 -11.94 15.06 11.08
N TYR A 137 -10.86 14.33 11.31
CA TYR A 137 -9.61 14.85 11.84
C TYR A 137 -8.45 14.48 10.93
N LYS A 138 -7.34 15.16 11.15
CA LYS A 138 -6.06 14.83 10.56
C LYS A 138 -4.96 14.89 11.61
N ILE A 139 -3.93 14.08 11.42
CA ILE A 139 -2.72 14.12 12.22
C ILE A 139 -1.65 14.81 11.38
N GLU A 140 -1.16 15.94 11.86
CA GLU A 140 -0.08 16.67 11.18
C GLU A 140 1.27 16.26 11.77
N VAL A 141 2.11 15.66 10.93
CA VAL A 141 3.46 15.21 11.28
C VAL A 141 4.48 15.96 10.44
N LYS A 142 5.60 16.34 11.05
CA LYS A 142 6.73 16.94 10.33
C LYS A 142 7.76 15.88 9.96
N MET A 143 8.09 15.78 8.69
CA MET A 143 9.06 14.81 8.16
C MET A 143 10.12 15.51 7.32
N LEU A 144 11.36 15.05 7.42
CA LEU A 144 12.45 15.43 6.53
C LEU A 144 12.29 14.77 5.15
N PRO A 145 12.87 15.37 4.08
CA PRO A 145 12.76 14.82 2.73
C PRO A 145 13.21 13.34 2.62
N ASN A 146 14.26 12.94 3.33
CA ASN A 146 14.75 11.54 3.34
C ASN A 146 13.83 10.58 4.08
N GLU A 147 12.99 11.07 4.99
CA GLU A 147 12.01 10.25 5.72
C GLU A 147 10.76 9.98 4.86
N LEU A 148 10.45 10.86 3.91
CA LEU A 148 9.33 10.65 2.97
C LEU A 148 9.51 9.40 2.10
N ALA A 149 10.75 8.99 1.84
CA ALA A 149 11.05 7.76 1.11
C ALA A 149 10.45 6.50 1.78
N LEU A 150 10.19 6.55 3.09
CA LEU A 150 9.55 5.47 3.84
C LEU A 150 8.06 5.30 3.49
N LEU A 151 7.42 6.36 2.98
CA LEU A 151 6.01 6.34 2.58
C LEU A 151 5.83 5.88 1.13
N GLN A 152 6.88 5.96 0.30
CA GLN A 152 6.81 5.67 -1.15
C GLN A 152 6.99 4.19 -1.50
N SER A 153 7.38 3.34 -0.55
CA SER A 153 7.51 1.90 -0.75
C SER A 153 6.14 1.22 -0.76
N GLY A 154 5.88 0.35 -1.74
CA GLY A 154 4.59 -0.36 -1.87
C GLY A 154 4.24 -1.35 -0.75
N GLN A 155 5.08 -1.48 0.29
CA GLN A 155 4.87 -2.33 1.47
C GLN A 155 5.05 -1.53 2.77
N THR A 156 4.42 -0.35 2.85
CA THR A 156 4.45 0.48 4.05
C THR A 156 3.19 0.24 4.89
N LEU A 157 3.38 -0.19 6.13
CA LEU A 157 2.33 -0.21 7.16
C LEU A 157 2.43 1.07 7.98
N ILE A 158 1.33 1.81 8.08
CA ILE A 158 1.27 3.02 8.89
C ILE A 158 0.32 2.74 10.05
N SER A 159 0.87 2.75 11.26
CA SER A 159 0.10 2.61 12.49
C SER A 159 0.15 3.89 13.30
N GLY A 160 -0.91 4.16 14.06
CA GLY A 160 -1.02 5.30 14.93
C GLY A 160 -1.35 4.88 16.35
N GLU A 161 -0.87 5.66 17.31
CA GLU A 161 -1.27 5.62 18.70
C GLU A 161 -1.72 7.03 19.09
N LEU A 162 -2.98 7.14 19.48
CA LEU A 162 -3.59 8.38 19.94
C LEU A 162 -3.45 8.45 21.45
N PHE A 163 -2.95 9.56 21.95
CA PHE A 163 -2.96 9.91 23.35
C PHE A 163 -4.04 10.98 23.55
N PRO A 164 -5.33 10.57 23.62
CA PRO A 164 -6.36 11.51 24.06
C PRO A 164 -5.96 11.99 25.47
N GLN A 165 -6.43 13.14 25.92
CA GLN A 165 -6.11 13.69 27.26
C GLN A 165 -6.66 12.82 28.44
N THR A 166 -6.95 11.55 28.18
CA THR A 166 -7.37 10.51 29.11
C THR A 166 -6.21 9.53 29.37
N LYS A 167 -6.39 8.59 30.30
CA LYS A 167 -5.36 7.60 30.65
C LYS A 167 -5.20 6.45 29.63
N TYR A 168 -6.01 6.40 28.58
CA TYR A 168 -6.03 5.29 27.63
C TYR A 168 -5.52 5.74 26.27
N SER A 169 -4.49 5.07 25.75
CA SER A 169 -4.11 5.22 24.35
C SER A 169 -4.98 4.33 23.45
N GLN A 170 -5.18 4.79 22.22
CA GLN A 170 -5.92 4.04 21.20
C GLN A 170 -5.02 3.78 20.00
N HIS A 171 -4.94 2.53 19.57
CA HIS A 171 -4.18 2.13 18.39
C HIS A 171 -5.07 2.07 17.16
N PHE A 172 -4.52 2.46 16.02
CA PHE A 172 -5.22 2.43 14.74
C PHE A 172 -4.27 2.23 13.58
N THR A 173 -4.82 1.84 12.44
CA THR A 173 -4.09 1.75 11.17
C THR A 173 -4.53 2.90 10.29
N LEU A 174 -3.57 3.53 9.62
CA LEU A 174 -3.78 4.63 8.69
C LEU A 174 -3.60 4.11 7.27
N THR A 175 -4.56 4.39 6.41
CA THR A 175 -4.54 3.98 4.99
C THR A 175 -4.20 5.13 4.07
N ASP A 176 -4.58 6.35 4.45
CA ASP A 176 -4.51 7.52 3.60
C ASP A 176 -3.69 8.63 4.24
N TYR A 177 -2.82 9.23 3.42
CA TYR A 177 -2.01 10.36 3.82
C TYR A 177 -1.82 11.33 2.65
N ASN A 178 -1.62 12.60 2.99
CA ASN A 178 -1.32 13.65 2.04
C ASN A 178 0.02 14.30 2.42
N VAL A 179 0.87 14.58 1.42
CA VAL A 179 2.15 15.25 1.64
C VAL A 179 2.04 16.69 1.18
N VAL A 180 2.08 17.62 2.13
CA VAL A 180 2.04 19.05 1.89
C VAL A 180 3.47 19.58 1.79
N SER A 181 3.75 20.24 0.66
CA SER A 181 5.04 20.87 0.38
C SER A 181 5.45 21.83 1.49
N PRO A 182 6.74 21.92 1.85
CA PRO A 182 7.22 22.88 2.84
C PRO A 182 6.81 24.31 2.48
N ILE A 183 6.34 25.05 3.48
CA ILE A 183 6.23 26.51 3.39
C ILE A 183 7.65 27.06 3.20
N GLN A 184 7.82 28.03 2.29
CA GLN A 184 9.11 28.68 2.04
C GLN A 184 9.80 29.01 3.37
N SER A 185 11.06 28.57 3.55
CA SER A 185 11.91 28.63 4.77
C SER A 185 11.85 27.47 5.76
N ASN A 186 11.02 26.43 5.56
CA ASN A 186 10.98 25.25 6.43
C ASN A 186 11.56 24.00 5.73
N PRO A 187 12.58 23.31 6.27
CA PRO A 187 13.11 22.08 5.67
C PRO A 187 12.19 20.86 5.85
N PHE A 188 11.14 20.97 6.67
CA PHE A 188 10.22 19.89 6.96
C PHE A 188 9.00 19.92 6.03
N TYR A 189 8.66 18.75 5.48
CA TYR A 189 7.38 18.48 4.87
C TYR A 189 6.33 18.24 5.97
N ILE A 190 5.10 18.65 5.70
CA ILE A 190 3.96 18.32 6.56
C ILE A 190 3.27 17.12 5.91
N VAL A 191 3.18 16.02 6.65
CA VAL A 191 2.41 14.85 6.25
C VAL A 191 1.15 14.81 7.09
N GLU A 192 0.02 14.81 6.41
CA GLU A 192 -1.30 14.79 7.00
C GLU A 192 -1.86 13.36 6.89
N PHE A 193 -2.09 12.70 8.01
CA PHE A 193 -2.75 11.40 8.04
C PHE A 193 -4.22 11.57 8.39
N GLU A 194 -5.12 11.02 7.59
CA GLU A 194 -6.56 11.17 7.84
C GLU A 194 -7.01 10.29 8.99
N LEU A 195 -7.85 10.85 9.87
CA LEU A 195 -8.38 10.16 11.03
C LEU A 195 -9.91 10.32 11.07
N ASN A 196 -10.61 9.20 10.89
CA ASN A 196 -12.07 9.16 10.93
C ASN A 196 -12.57 8.61 12.26
N CYS A 197 -13.27 9.46 13.01
CA CYS A 197 -13.74 9.10 14.34
C CYS A 197 -14.88 8.08 14.38
N ARG A 198 -15.52 7.79 13.24
CA ARG A 198 -16.50 6.70 13.14
C ARG A 198 -15.83 5.33 13.27
N VAL A 199 -14.62 5.19 12.72
CA VAL A 199 -13.83 3.95 12.78
C VAL A 199 -13.22 3.77 14.17
N LEU A 200 -12.75 4.87 14.77
CA LEU A 200 -12.08 4.86 16.07
C LEU A 200 -13.02 4.92 17.27
N ASN A 201 -14.33 5.04 17.04
CA ASN A 201 -15.35 5.16 18.08
C ASN A 201 -15.01 6.27 19.10
N CYS A 202 -14.66 7.47 18.62
CA CYS A 202 -14.27 8.61 19.45
C CYS A 202 -15.42 9.25 20.26
N LYS A 203 -16.48 8.50 20.60
CA LYS A 203 -17.75 9.05 21.10
C LYS A 203 -17.57 10.08 22.21
N GLY A 204 -17.87 11.34 21.88
CA GLY A 204 -17.89 12.46 22.84
C GLY A 204 -16.52 13.08 23.15
N PHE A 205 -15.43 12.62 22.53
CA PHE A 205 -14.11 13.19 22.74
C PHE A 205 -13.75 14.18 21.64
N GLU A 206 -13.46 15.42 22.03
CA GLU A 206 -12.80 16.38 21.16
C GLU A 206 -11.33 15.98 21.04
N LEU A 207 -10.96 15.47 19.86
CA LEU A 207 -9.60 15.04 19.60
C LEU A 207 -8.68 16.20 19.19
N SER A 208 -9.22 17.38 18.90
CA SER A 208 -8.41 18.53 18.52
C SER A 208 -7.34 18.80 19.58
N SER A 209 -6.10 19.06 19.15
CA SER A 209 -4.94 19.25 20.01
C SER A 209 -4.46 18.01 20.78
N ALA A 210 -5.05 16.83 20.57
CA ALA A 210 -4.48 15.58 21.08
C ALA A 210 -3.13 15.30 20.43
N VAL A 211 -2.27 14.57 21.15
CA VAL A 211 -0.98 14.12 20.61
C VAL A 211 -1.17 12.73 20.03
N ALA A 212 -0.59 12.50 18.85
CA ALA A 212 -0.56 11.19 18.23
C ALA A 212 0.88 10.80 17.88
N LYS A 213 1.21 9.54 18.09
CA LYS A 213 2.44 8.92 17.59
C LYS A 213 2.09 8.13 16.35
N VAL A 214 2.71 8.46 15.22
CA VAL A 214 2.55 7.73 13.95
C VAL A 214 3.82 6.92 13.73
N THR A 215 3.67 5.62 13.51
CA THR A 215 4.78 4.71 13.21
C THR A 215 4.64 4.23 11.77
N VAL A 216 5.67 4.53 10.98
CA VAL A 216 5.81 4.10 9.60
C VAL A 216 6.75 2.91 9.58
N GLU A 217 6.22 1.75 9.22
CA GLU A 217 6.97 0.51 9.07
C GLU A 217 7.10 0.18 7.59
N ASN A 218 8.34 0.09 7.13
CA ASN A 218 8.64 -0.29 5.77
C ASN A 218 9.40 -1.63 5.80
N THR A 219 8.89 -2.58 5.01
CA THR A 219 9.57 -3.85 4.79
C THR A 219 10.48 -3.69 3.58
N VAL A 220 11.76 -3.38 3.83
CA VAL A 220 12.72 -3.09 2.76
C VAL A 220 13.43 -4.39 2.38
N ASN A 221 13.11 -4.88 1.18
CA ASN A 221 13.74 -6.00 0.49
C ASN A 221 13.63 -7.33 1.24
N GLU A 222 12.79 -8.21 0.69
CA GLU A 222 12.80 -9.64 0.99
C GLU A 222 14.07 -10.26 0.38
N VAL A 223 15.19 -10.14 1.09
CA VAL A 223 16.46 -10.74 0.68
C VAL A 223 16.57 -12.14 1.26
N ALA A 224 16.67 -13.12 0.38
CA ALA A 224 16.93 -14.50 0.75
C ALA A 224 18.41 -14.85 0.48
N GLU A 225 18.99 -15.67 1.36
CA GLU A 225 20.27 -16.32 1.10
C GLU A 225 20.02 -17.71 0.49
N ILE A 226 20.46 -17.88 -0.75
CA ILE A 226 20.32 -19.13 -1.50
C ILE A 226 21.71 -19.70 -1.74
N PRO A 227 22.01 -20.94 -1.31
CA PRO A 227 23.24 -21.62 -1.69
C PRO A 227 23.46 -21.59 -3.20
N ILE A 228 24.67 -21.27 -3.64
CA ILE A 228 24.99 -21.15 -5.06
C ILE A 228 24.71 -22.45 -5.82
N SER A 229 24.85 -23.58 -5.13
CA SER A 229 24.51 -24.91 -5.64
C SER A 229 23.04 -25.08 -6.02
N TYR A 230 22.14 -24.20 -5.59
CA TYR A 230 20.71 -24.25 -5.93
C TYR A 230 20.38 -23.39 -7.15
N LEU A 231 21.28 -22.48 -7.54
CA LEU A 231 21.10 -21.64 -8.72
C LEU A 231 21.27 -22.47 -10.01
N ARG A 232 20.54 -22.07 -11.05
CA ARG A 232 20.48 -22.71 -12.37
C ARG A 232 20.58 -21.65 -13.46
N LYS A 233 20.66 -22.09 -14.72
CA LYS A 233 20.69 -21.23 -15.92
C LYS A 233 21.75 -20.11 -15.81
N GLY A 234 23.00 -20.49 -15.52
CA GLY A 234 24.10 -19.52 -15.37
C GLY A 234 23.95 -18.61 -14.15
N MET A 235 23.45 -19.17 -13.04
CA MET A 235 23.25 -18.49 -11.76
C MET A 235 22.12 -17.46 -11.71
N LYS A 236 21.20 -17.44 -12.67
CA LYS A 236 20.15 -16.40 -12.77
C LYS A 236 18.74 -16.88 -12.42
N ALA A 237 18.57 -18.16 -12.14
CA ALA A 237 17.27 -18.75 -11.86
C ALA A 237 17.35 -19.88 -10.83
N VAL A 238 16.20 -20.23 -10.27
CA VAL A 238 16.02 -21.40 -9.39
C VAL A 238 14.78 -22.17 -9.84
N TYR A 239 14.74 -23.47 -9.56
CA TYR A 239 13.51 -24.26 -9.67
C TYR A 239 12.74 -24.17 -8.36
N VAL A 240 11.45 -23.87 -8.44
CA VAL A 240 10.56 -23.74 -7.28
C VAL A 240 9.35 -24.64 -7.44
N LEU A 241 8.75 -25.04 -6.33
CA LEU A 241 7.40 -25.57 -6.31
C LEU A 241 6.43 -24.44 -5.93
N ASN A 242 5.45 -24.19 -6.78
CA ASN A 242 4.36 -23.28 -6.47
C ASN A 242 3.36 -23.92 -5.48
N ASP A 243 2.34 -23.17 -5.08
CA ASP A 243 1.33 -23.62 -4.10
C ASP A 243 0.51 -24.83 -4.59
N GLU A 244 0.47 -25.07 -5.91
CA GLU A 244 -0.20 -26.23 -6.52
C GLU A 244 0.71 -27.49 -6.58
N GLY A 245 1.97 -27.34 -6.13
CA GLY A 245 3.01 -28.37 -6.14
C GLY A 245 3.58 -28.63 -7.52
N VAL A 246 3.54 -27.65 -8.42
CA VAL A 246 4.04 -27.71 -9.79
C VAL A 246 5.39 -26.99 -9.87
N VAL A 247 6.31 -27.53 -10.68
CA VAL A 247 7.62 -26.96 -10.93
C VAL A 247 7.51 -25.68 -11.76
N GLU A 248 8.17 -24.63 -11.30
CA GLU A 248 8.32 -23.38 -12.02
C GLU A 248 9.79 -22.92 -11.99
N THR A 249 10.30 -22.37 -13.09
CA THR A 249 11.59 -21.70 -13.10
C THR A 249 11.42 -20.22 -12.80
N THR A 250 11.89 -19.79 -11.63
CA THR A 250 11.83 -18.40 -11.19
C THR A 250 13.18 -17.71 -11.42
N HIS A 251 13.16 -16.56 -12.09
CA HIS A 251 14.35 -15.71 -12.21
C HIS A 251 14.61 -15.00 -10.89
N VAL A 252 15.88 -14.88 -10.51
CA VAL A 252 16.30 -14.26 -9.26
C VAL A 252 17.27 -13.13 -9.51
N ASP A 253 17.01 -11.97 -8.89
CA ASP A 253 17.91 -10.83 -8.94
C ASP A 253 18.97 -10.97 -7.85
N ILE A 254 20.20 -11.32 -8.25
CA ILE A 254 21.33 -11.42 -7.32
C ILE A 254 21.80 -10.02 -6.93
N LEU A 255 21.71 -9.71 -5.64
CA LEU A 255 22.22 -8.48 -5.04
C LEU A 255 23.70 -8.61 -4.66
N LYS A 256 24.10 -9.77 -4.15
CA LYS A 256 25.48 -10.07 -3.76
C LYS A 256 25.76 -11.56 -3.91
N LEU A 257 26.98 -11.89 -4.30
CA LEU A 257 27.47 -13.26 -4.40
C LEU A 257 28.72 -13.40 -3.52
N ASP A 258 28.76 -14.45 -2.70
CA ASP A 258 29.96 -14.89 -1.98
C ASP A 258 30.37 -16.30 -2.44
N ASP A 259 31.25 -16.99 -1.72
CA ASP A 259 31.76 -18.29 -2.16
C ASP A 259 30.76 -19.45 -1.92
N GLN A 260 29.74 -19.26 -1.09
CA GLN A 260 28.81 -20.32 -0.67
C GLN A 260 27.35 -19.99 -0.98
N TYR A 261 26.96 -18.71 -0.92
CA TYR A 261 25.61 -18.21 -0.99
C TYR A 261 25.48 -17.03 -1.97
N ALA A 262 24.31 -16.91 -2.55
CA ALA A 262 23.84 -15.73 -3.27
C ALA A 262 22.74 -15.07 -2.45
N ARG A 263 22.87 -13.76 -2.24
CA ARG A 263 21.80 -12.91 -1.72
C ARG A 263 20.93 -12.48 -2.88
N VAL A 264 19.69 -12.95 -2.91
CA VAL A 264 18.74 -12.65 -3.98
C VAL A 264 17.56 -11.86 -3.44
N LYS A 265 17.00 -10.99 -4.29
CA LYS A 265 15.70 -10.39 -4.05
C LYS A 265 14.62 -11.38 -4.48
N LEU A 266 13.73 -11.78 -3.58
CA LEU A 266 12.58 -12.61 -3.95
C LEU A 266 11.58 -11.76 -4.75
N ALA A 267 11.11 -12.30 -5.88
CA ALA A 267 10.13 -11.63 -6.73
C ALA A 267 8.69 -11.76 -6.17
N TYR A 268 8.43 -12.80 -5.36
CA TYR A 268 7.10 -13.11 -4.85
C TYR A 268 7.16 -13.66 -3.42
N GLY A 269 6.74 -12.84 -2.46
CA GLY A 269 6.48 -13.24 -1.08
C GLY A 269 7.71 -13.56 -0.22
N THR A 270 7.45 -13.74 1.07
CA THR A 270 8.47 -13.98 2.10
C THR A 270 9.03 -15.40 2.11
N HIS A 271 8.43 -16.34 1.37
CA HIS A 271 8.73 -17.77 1.43
C HIS A 271 8.67 -18.41 0.05
N MET A 272 9.62 -19.31 -0.24
CA MET A 272 9.68 -20.03 -1.51
C MET A 272 10.21 -21.45 -1.31
N ASN A 273 9.55 -22.45 -1.89
CA ASN A 273 9.99 -23.84 -1.83
C ASN A 273 10.93 -24.13 -3.01
N VAL A 274 12.24 -24.05 -2.76
CA VAL A 274 13.26 -24.24 -3.81
C VAL A 274 13.63 -25.71 -3.93
N ILE A 275 13.64 -26.22 -5.16
CA ILE A 275 14.11 -27.58 -5.46
C ILE A 275 15.64 -27.58 -5.40
N VAL A 276 16.16 -28.31 -4.42
CA VAL A 276 17.61 -28.37 -4.15
C VAL A 276 18.26 -29.59 -4.80
N GLU A 277 17.52 -30.69 -4.93
CA GLU A 277 17.95 -31.92 -5.57
C GLU A 277 16.79 -32.51 -6.38
N SER A 278 17.12 -33.16 -7.49
CA SER A 278 16.17 -33.90 -8.29
C SER A 278 16.86 -35.08 -8.97
N ASN A 279 16.12 -36.17 -9.19
CA ASN A 279 16.66 -37.35 -9.88
C ASN A 279 16.94 -37.11 -11.38
N ARG A 280 16.29 -36.11 -11.97
CA ARG A 280 16.56 -35.59 -13.32
C ARG A 280 16.26 -34.10 -13.41
N ILE A 281 16.57 -33.47 -14.53
CA ILE A 281 16.24 -32.05 -14.76
C ILE A 281 14.70 -31.91 -14.80
N PRO A 282 14.11 -31.09 -13.91
CA PRO A 282 12.67 -30.82 -13.92
C PRO A 282 12.26 -29.98 -15.15
N ASN A 283 11.07 -30.22 -15.69
CA ASN A 283 10.48 -29.34 -16.71
C ASN A 283 9.50 -28.34 -16.05
N ASP A 284 9.41 -27.12 -16.59
CA ASP A 284 8.41 -26.15 -16.14
C ASP A 284 6.99 -26.70 -16.39
N GLY A 285 6.10 -26.56 -15.41
CA GLY A 285 4.74 -27.11 -15.44
C GLY A 285 4.63 -28.58 -15.01
N GLU A 286 5.74 -29.24 -14.69
CA GLU A 286 5.75 -30.64 -14.26
C GLU A 286 5.37 -30.79 -12.77
N LYS A 287 4.61 -31.82 -12.42
CA LYS A 287 4.30 -32.16 -11.03
C LYS A 287 5.16 -33.33 -10.53
N PRO A 288 5.99 -33.16 -9.49
CA PRO A 288 6.79 -34.26 -8.96
C PRO A 288 5.90 -35.36 -8.39
N SER A 289 6.32 -36.62 -8.56
CA SER A 289 5.65 -37.78 -7.96
C SER A 289 6.02 -37.97 -6.49
N VAL A 290 7.21 -37.49 -6.10
CA VAL A 290 7.72 -37.54 -4.72
C VAL A 290 8.36 -36.21 -4.39
N VAL A 291 7.95 -35.60 -3.28
CA VAL A 291 8.53 -34.38 -2.72
C VAL A 291 9.07 -34.72 -1.33
N LYS A 292 10.37 -34.55 -1.12
CA LYS A 292 11.05 -34.73 0.17
C LYS A 292 11.42 -33.36 0.72
N GLU A 293 11.14 -33.11 2.00
CA GLU A 293 11.59 -31.88 2.66
C GLU A 293 13.01 -32.09 3.20
N LYS A 294 13.92 -31.17 2.85
CA LYS A 294 15.22 -31.07 3.52
C LYS A 294 15.16 -30.01 4.60
N LEU A 295 15.40 -30.45 5.83
CA LEU A 295 15.62 -29.60 7.00
C LEU A 295 16.97 -28.85 6.85
#